data_AF-A0A3B0M247-F1
#
_entry.id   AF-A0A3B0M247-F1
#
_cell.length_a   1.000
_cell.length_b   1.000
_cell.length_c   1.000
_cell.angle_alpha   90.00
_cell.angle_beta   90.00
_cell.angle_gamma   90.00
#
_symmetry.space_group_name_H-M   'P 1'
#
loop_
_entity.id
_entity.type
_entity.pdbx_description
1 polymer ?
#
loop_
_entity_poly.entity_id
_entity_poly.type
_entity_poly.pdbx_seq_one_letter_code
_entity_poly.pdbx_strand_id
1 'polypeptide(L)' 'MNWIDCRVRLPDIDDKVLIYTNNTKGQLVGVYLGNGQFHYAACCQGIQKTSTASYWMPLPKQPI' A
#
# COMPACT_ATOMS: atom_id res chain seq x y z
N MET A 1 -10.40 -8.42 9.60
CA MET A 1 -9.80 -8.14 8.27
C MET A 1 -8.46 -8.85 8.25
N ASN A 2 -8.23 -9.72 7.27
CA ASN A 2 -7.01 -10.53 7.19
C ASN A 2 -6.05 -9.93 6.15
N TRP A 3 -4.77 -9.98 6.45
CA TRP A 3 -3.71 -9.63 5.52
C TRP A 3 -3.70 -10.57 4.33
N ILE A 4 -3.56 -10.00 3.14
CA ILE A 4 -3.49 -10.71 1.86
C ILE A 4 -2.04 -10.67 1.38
N ASP A 5 -1.46 -11.83 1.10
CA ASP A 5 -0.12 -11.95 0.54
C ASP A 5 -0.11 -11.39 -0.90
N CYS A 6 0.78 -10.44 -1.18
CA CYS A 6 0.91 -9.80 -2.49
C CYS A 6 1.27 -10.79 -3.61
N ARG A 7 1.81 -11.97 -3.28
CA ARG A 7 2.08 -13.05 -4.25
C ARG A 7 0.82 -13.80 -4.67
N VAL A 8 -0.22 -13.78 -3.83
CA VAL A 8 -1.51 -14.43 -4.11
C VAL A 8 -2.41 -13.48 -4.87
N ARG A 9 -2.50 -12.23 -4.42
CA ARG A 9 -3.36 -11.22 -5.02
C ARG A 9 -2.84 -9.82 -4.73
N LEU A 10 -2.86 -8.97 -5.75
CA LEU A 10 -2.58 -7.54 -5.62
C LEU A 10 -3.92 -6.76 -5.57
N PRO A 11 -3.94 -5.54 -5.02
CA PRO A 11 -5.09 -4.65 -5.13
C PRO A 11 -5.35 -4.24 -6.58
N ASP A 12 -6.50 -3.60 -6.83
CA ASP A 12 -6.74 -2.96 -8.12
C ASP A 12 -5.91 -1.67 -8.23
N ILE A 13 -5.58 -1.26 -9.46
CA ILE A 13 -4.83 -0.01 -9.69
C ILE A 13 -5.64 1.16 -9.09
N ASP A 14 -4.92 2.08 -8.44
CA ASP A 14 -5.44 3.22 -7.68
C ASP A 14 -6.18 2.87 -6.37
N ASP A 15 -6.25 1.59 -5.97
CA ASP A 15 -6.78 1.22 -4.65
C ASP A 15 -5.92 1.77 -3.52
N LYS A 16 -6.57 2.38 -2.54
CA LYS A 16 -5.96 2.83 -1.30
C LYS A 16 -6.11 1.76 -0.21
N VAL A 17 -4.98 1.19 0.22
CA VAL A 17 -4.92 0.04 1.13
C VAL A 17 -3.91 0.26 2.25
N LEU A 18 -4.03 -0.52 3.32
CA LEU A 18 -2.95 -0.65 4.30
C LEU A 18 -1.95 -1.68 3.79
N ILE A 19 -0.67 -1.35 3.80
CA ILE A 19 0.43 -2.21 3.34
C ILE A 19 1.40 -2.50 4.47
N TYR A 20 1.95 -3.71 4.49
CA TYR A 20 3.11 -4.07 5.29
C TYR A 20 4.35 -4.01 4.39
N THR A 21 5.20 -3.01 4.63
CA THR A 21 6.32 -2.72 3.71
C THR A 21 7.49 -3.67 3.94
N ASN A 22 8.19 -3.98 2.86
CA ASN A 22 9.43 -4.76 2.94
C ASN A 22 10.59 -3.91 3.51
N ASN A 23 10.57 -2.60 3.30
CA ASN A 23 11.71 -1.72 3.58
C ASN A 23 11.79 -1.31 5.05
N THR A 24 10.67 -0.90 5.65
CA THR A 24 10.66 -0.31 7.00
C THR A 24 10.14 -1.28 8.07
N LYS A 25 9.73 -2.50 7.70
CA LYS A 25 9.04 -3.46 8.59
C LYS A 25 7.88 -2.82 9.36
N GLY A 26 7.19 -1.88 8.71
CA GLY A 26 6.10 -1.11 9.30
C GLY A 26 4.84 -1.19 8.45
N GLN A 27 3.72 -0.76 9.02
CA GLN A 27 2.45 -0.61 8.31
C GLN A 27 2.31 0.83 7.81
N LEU A 28 1.97 0.99 6.54
CA LEU A 28 1.72 2.29 5.92
C LEU A 28 0.41 2.23 5.14
N VAL A 29 -0.17 3.39 4.85
CA VAL A 29 -1.24 3.49 3.85
C VAL A 29 -0.60 3.78 2.50
N GLY A 30 -0.94 2.99 1.49
CA GLY A 30 -0.42 3.14 0.13
C GLY A 30 -1.52 3.09 -0.92
N VAL A 31 -1.27 3.71 -2.06
CA VAL A 31 -2.06 3.61 -3.29
C VAL A 31 -1.33 2.68 -4.25
N TYR A 32 -2.02 1.66 -4.75
CA TYR A 32 -1.41 0.69 -5.66
C TYR A 32 -1.22 1.27 -7.06
N LEU A 33 0.02 1.23 -7.57
CA LEU A 33 0.38 1.77 -8.88
C LEU A 33 0.47 0.70 -9.98
N GLY A 34 0.23 -0.56 -9.65
CA GLY A 34 0.56 -1.70 -10.52
C GLY A 34 1.95 -2.29 -10.23
N ASN A 35 2.22 -3.47 -10.78
CA ASN A 35 3.51 -4.18 -10.71
C ASN A 35 4.11 -4.32 -9.29
N GLY A 36 3.26 -4.41 -8.27
CA GLY A 36 3.69 -4.58 -6.88
C GLY A 36 4.21 -3.30 -6.21
N GLN A 37 4.07 -2.15 -6.87
CA GLN A 37 4.50 -0.86 -6.33
C GLN A 37 3.34 -0.08 -5.70
N PHE A 38 3.66 0.63 -4.62
CA PHE A 38 2.73 1.43 -3.85
C PHE A 38 3.30 2.82 -3.63
N HIS A 39 2.53 3.86 -3.96
CA HIS A 39 2.79 5.23 -3.53
C HIS A 39 2.28 5.44 -2.10
N TYR A 40 3.11 5.91 -1.18
CA TYR A 40 2.70 6.08 0.24
C TYR A 40 2.93 7.48 0.81
N ALA A 41 3.75 8.31 0.17
CA ALA A 41 3.99 9.68 0.59
C ALA A 41 4.55 10.50 -0.56
N ALA A 42 4.35 11.82 -0.54
CA ALA A 42 5.08 12.76 -1.38
C ALA A 42 5.96 13.64 -0.49
N CYS A 43 7.19 13.96 -0.92
CA CYS A 43 7.97 14.99 -0.24
C CYS A 43 7.47 16.39 -0.65
N CYS A 44 7.89 17.45 0.06
CA CYS A 44 7.52 18.83 -0.23
C CYS A 44 7.88 19.30 -1.65
N GLN A 45 8.77 18.59 -2.34
CA GLN A 45 9.19 18.85 -3.71
C GLN A 45 8.35 18.06 -4.75
N GLY A 46 7.27 17.39 -4.33
CA GLY A 46 6.39 16.61 -5.22
C GLY A 46 6.94 15.25 -5.62
N ILE A 47 8.13 14.84 -5.14
CA ILE A 47 8.68 13.52 -5.43
C ILE A 47 7.86 12.47 -4.68
N GLN A 48 7.25 11.57 -5.43
CA GLN A 48 6.51 10.43 -4.91
C GLN A 48 7.47 9.40 -4.32
N LYS A 49 7.23 9.02 -3.06
CA LYS A 49 7.87 7.88 -2.43
C LYS A 49 7.08 6.62 -2.74
N THR A 50 7.75 5.65 -3.32
CA THR A 50 7.18 4.34 -3.64
C THR A 50 7.83 3.24 -2.80
N SER A 51 7.11 2.14 -2.60
CA SER A 51 7.57 0.95 -1.89
C SER A 51 6.95 -0.29 -2.50
N THR A 52 7.60 -1.44 -2.33
CA THR A 52 6.95 -2.75 -2.44
C THR A 52 6.38 -3.18 -1.08
N ALA A 53 5.38 -4.05 -1.11
CA ALA A 53 4.77 -4.64 0.09
C ALA A 53 4.72 -6.15 -0.01
N SER A 54 4.85 -6.85 1.11
CA SER A 54 4.65 -8.31 1.18
C SER A 54 3.20 -8.67 1.48
N TYR A 55 2.49 -7.81 2.21
CA TYR A 55 1.08 -8.00 2.52
C TYR A 55 0.31 -6.69 2.41
N TRP A 56 -0.97 -6.80 2.09
CA TRP A 56 -1.91 -5.67 2.11
C TRP A 56 -3.25 -6.05 2.74
N MET A 57 -4.03 -5.06 3.13
CA MET A 57 -5.43 -5.23 3.51
C MET A 57 -6.24 -4.00 3.10
N PRO A 58 -7.54 -4.17 2.76
CA PRO A 58 -8.41 -3.03 2.51
C PRO A 58 -8.45 -2.13 3.75
N LEU A 59 -8.55 -0.81 3.53
CA LEU A 59 -8.73 0.12 4.64
C LEU A 59 -10.05 -0.16 5.38
N PRO A 60 -10.11 0.08 6.70
CA PRO A 60 -11.37 0.10 7.40
C PRO A 60 -12.32 1.08 6.71
N LYS A 61 -13.62 0.76 6.68
CA LYS A 61 -14.62 1.76 6.29
C LYS A 61 -14.40 3.01 7.15
N GLN A 62 -14.46 4.18 6.52
CA GLN A 62 -14.40 5.44 7.26
C GLN A 62 -15.50 5.45 8.33
N PRO A 63 -15.21 5.93 9.55
CA PRO A 63 -16.26 6.17 10.53
C PRO A 63 -17.26 7.17 9.93
N ILE A 64 -18.54 6.82 10.00
CA ILE A 64 -19.68 7.66 9.60
C ILE A 64 -19.97 8.63 10.75
#